data_AF-A0A7S3BA55-F1
#
_entry.id   AF-A0A7S3BA55-F1
#
_cell.length_a   1.000
_cell.length_b   1.000
_cell.length_c   1.000
_cell.angle_alpha   90.00
_cell.angle_beta   90.00
_cell.angle_gamma   90.00
#
_symmetry.space_group_name_H-M   'P 1'
#
loop_
_entity.id
_entity.type
_entity.pdbx_description
1 polymer ?
#
loop_
_entity_poly.entity_id
_entity_poly.type
_entity_poly.pdbx_seq_one_letter_code
_entity_poly.pdbx_strand_id
1 'polypeptide(L)'
;LAATRSRFLSSLRRVDAALGSTAGPWFLGGRAPSIVDLQYVSHVERMAASVLYWKGLDIRRPGDFPNLERWLVALEERPTYLATKSDYYTHAMVLPSQNGPGYGTDEARDPAARIFGMDGAWRIPCELPDDALEPLALLQA
;
A
#
# COMPACT_ATOMS: atom_id res chain seq x y z
N LEU A 1 -16.93 -12.17 7.45
CA LEU A 1 -16.10 -11.01 7.03
C LEU A 1 -15.54 -10.21 8.21
N ALA A 2 -16.36 -9.80 9.19
CA ALA A 2 -15.90 -9.02 10.35
C ALA A 2 -14.75 -9.67 11.15
N ALA A 3 -14.84 -10.96 11.47
CA ALA A 3 -13.78 -11.68 12.19
C ALA A 3 -12.44 -11.71 11.43
N THR A 4 -12.48 -11.95 10.10
CA THR A 4 -11.28 -11.93 9.24
C THR A 4 -10.67 -10.53 9.19
N ARG A 5 -11.49 -9.49 9.03
CA ARG A 5 -11.03 -8.09 9.07
C ARG A 5 -10.35 -7.77 10.39
N SER A 6 -10.94 -8.16 11.52
CA SER A 6 -10.34 -7.95 12.84
C SER A 6 -8.99 -8.65 12.99
N ARG A 7 -8.87 -9.90 12.51
CA ARG A 7 -7.58 -10.64 12.56
C ARG A 7 -6.52 -9.99 11.68
N PHE A 8 -6.90 -9.54 10.48
CA PHE A 8 -5.99 -8.81 9.59
C PHE A 8 -5.47 -7.53 10.24
N LEU A 9 -6.37 -6.69 10.77
CA LEU A 9 -6.00 -5.46 11.47
C LEU A 9 -5.14 -5.75 12.71
N SER A 10 -5.45 -6.81 13.45
CA SER A 10 -4.62 -7.22 14.59
C SER A 10 -3.20 -7.63 14.17
N SER A 11 -3.04 -8.29 13.02
CA SER A 11 -1.72 -8.62 12.48
C SER A 11 -0.96 -7.36 12.06
N LEU A 12 -1.62 -6.40 11.39
CA LEU A 12 -1.00 -5.12 11.05
C LEU A 12 -0.56 -4.34 12.28
N ARG A 13 -1.35 -4.33 13.36
CA ARG A 13 -0.95 -3.70 14.64
C ARG A 13 0.31 -4.33 15.23
N ARG A 14 0.52 -5.64 15.06
CA ARG A 14 1.75 -6.31 15.50
C ARG A 14 2.95 -5.88 14.68
N VAL A 15 2.77 -5.70 13.37
CA VAL A 15 3.81 -5.19 12.47
C VAL A 15 4.15 -3.74 12.83
N ASP A 16 3.13 -2.89 13.01
CA ASP A 16 3.31 -1.50 13.42
C ASP A 16 4.06 -1.39 14.77
N ALA A 17 3.67 -2.19 15.76
CA ALA A 17 4.37 -2.24 17.04
C ALA A 17 5.82 -2.72 16.92
N ALA A 18 6.10 -3.68 16.03
CA ALA A 18 7.47 -4.15 15.77
C ALA A 18 8.33 -3.04 15.13
N LEU A 19 7.79 -2.29 14.16
CA LEU A 19 8.45 -1.11 13.59
C LEU A 19 8.67 0.00 14.63
N GLY A 20 7.76 0.13 15.60
CA GLY A 20 7.87 1.06 16.73
C GLY A 20 8.82 0.62 17.84
N SER A 21 9.42 -0.58 17.77
CA SER A 21 10.37 -1.07 18.78
C SER A 21 11.77 -0.46 18.66
N THR A 22 12.06 0.20 17.54
CA THR A 22 13.29 0.97 17.31
C THR A 22 12.94 2.45 17.15
N ALA A 23 13.95 3.33 17.05
CA ALA A 23 13.72 4.73 16.70
C ALA A 23 13.13 4.92 15.28
N GLY A 24 13.08 3.83 14.49
CA GLY A 24 12.59 3.83 13.13
C GLY A 24 13.59 4.41 12.10
N PRO A 25 13.21 4.40 10.82
CA PRO A 25 11.98 3.80 10.28
C PRO A 25 12.10 2.27 10.08
N TRP A 26 13.30 1.69 10.19
CA TRP A 26 13.58 0.29 9.85
C TRP A 26 13.30 -0.66 11.02
N PHE A 27 12.91 -1.90 10.70
CA PHE A 27 12.63 -2.95 11.72
C PHE A 27 13.81 -3.20 12.67
N LEU A 28 15.05 -3.13 12.17
CA LEU A 28 16.26 -3.34 12.97
C LEU A 28 17.01 -2.02 13.27
N GLY A 29 16.38 -0.88 13.01
CA GLY A 29 17.00 0.44 13.11
C GLY A 29 18.15 0.65 12.11
N GLY A 30 19.04 1.60 12.42
CA GLY A 30 20.18 1.94 11.57
C GLY A 30 19.89 3.00 10.50
N ARG A 31 20.84 3.23 9.60
CA ARG A 31 20.79 4.31 8.59
C ARG A 31 20.17 3.89 7.25
N ALA A 32 19.89 2.61 7.06
CA ALA A 32 19.41 2.04 5.80
C ALA A 32 18.55 0.79 6.07
N PRO A 33 17.65 0.41 5.14
CA PRO A 33 16.87 -0.81 5.27
C PRO A 33 17.79 -2.03 5.30
N SER A 34 17.40 -3.03 6.07
CA SER A 34 18.04 -4.34 6.14
C SER A 34 17.23 -5.38 5.37
N ILE A 35 17.69 -6.63 5.36
CA ILE A 35 17.03 -7.70 4.62
C ILE A 35 15.57 -7.92 5.05
N VAL A 36 15.25 -7.69 6.32
CA VAL A 36 13.88 -7.87 6.83
C VAL A 36 12.93 -6.84 6.20
N ASP A 37 13.38 -5.60 6.00
CA ASP A 37 12.59 -4.55 5.36
C ASP A 37 12.29 -4.93 3.90
N LEU A 38 13.30 -5.40 3.16
CA LEU A 38 13.18 -5.83 1.77
C LEU A 38 12.28 -7.07 1.61
N GLN A 39 12.30 -7.97 2.60
CA GLN A 39 11.46 -9.16 2.60
C GLN A 39 9.98 -8.83 2.79
N TYR A 40 9.65 -7.84 3.64
CA TYR A 40 8.27 -7.47 3.92
C TYR A 40 7.68 -6.46 2.94
N VAL A 41 8.46 -5.49 2.42
CA VAL A 41 7.91 -4.38 1.62
C VAL A 41 7.10 -4.85 0.41
N SER A 42 7.61 -5.83 -0.32
CA SER A 42 6.93 -6.37 -1.51
C SER A 42 5.56 -7.00 -1.22
N HIS A 43 5.33 -7.44 0.02
CA HIS A 43 4.03 -7.94 0.46
C HIS A 43 3.13 -6.79 0.91
N VAL A 44 3.68 -5.82 1.64
CA VAL A 44 2.91 -4.69 2.18
C VAL A 44 2.40 -3.78 1.06
N GLU A 45 3.19 -3.51 0.01
CA GLU A 45 2.74 -2.73 -1.15
C GLU A 45 1.53 -3.38 -1.84
N ARG A 46 1.55 -4.70 -2.03
CA ARG A 46 0.44 -5.47 -2.61
C ARG A 46 -0.77 -5.44 -1.69
N MET A 47 -0.56 -5.53 -0.38
CA MET A 47 -1.64 -5.42 0.60
C MET A 47 -2.28 -4.03 0.57
N ALA A 48 -1.49 -2.96 0.55
CA ALA A 48 -1.99 -1.58 0.49
C ALA A 48 -2.92 -1.37 -0.71
N ALA A 49 -2.49 -1.81 -1.89
CA ALA A 49 -3.32 -1.77 -3.10
C ALA A 49 -4.58 -2.64 -2.97
N SER A 50 -4.41 -3.92 -2.63
CA SER A 50 -5.49 -4.91 -2.75
C SER A 50 -6.56 -4.80 -1.68
N VAL A 51 -6.21 -4.44 -0.44
CA VAL A 51 -7.21 -4.27 0.62
C VAL A 51 -7.98 -2.96 0.46
N LEU A 52 -7.36 -1.94 -0.12
CA LEU A 52 -8.05 -0.73 -0.51
C LEU A 52 -9.01 -1.02 -1.68
N TYR A 53 -8.51 -1.64 -2.75
CA TYR A 53 -9.28 -1.93 -3.96
C TYR A 53 -10.45 -2.90 -3.73
N TRP A 54 -10.26 -3.97 -2.94
CA TRP A 54 -11.30 -4.99 -2.77
C TRP A 54 -12.14 -4.84 -1.49
N LYS A 55 -11.64 -4.13 -0.48
CA LYS A 55 -12.27 -4.06 0.86
C LYS A 55 -12.48 -2.64 1.38
N GLY A 56 -12.11 -1.60 0.61
CA GLY A 56 -12.20 -0.21 1.06
C GLY A 56 -11.37 0.07 2.32
N LEU A 57 -10.36 -0.77 2.59
CA LEU A 57 -9.53 -0.65 3.77
C LEU A 57 -8.22 0.05 3.42
N ASP A 58 -8.13 1.30 3.81
CA ASP A 58 -6.90 2.08 3.67
C ASP A 58 -5.99 1.85 4.89
N ILE A 59 -4.86 1.16 4.68
CA ILE A 59 -3.85 0.89 5.72
C ILE A 59 -2.77 1.97 5.80
N ARG A 60 -2.81 2.95 4.88
CA ARG A 60 -1.96 4.15 4.82
C ARG A 60 -2.64 5.34 5.49
N ARG A 61 -3.92 5.20 5.85
CA ARG A 61 -4.71 6.23 6.54
C ARG A 61 -3.95 6.74 7.78
N PRO A 62 -3.79 8.07 7.92
CA PRO A 62 -3.14 8.66 9.09
C PRO A 62 -3.79 8.21 10.40
N GLY A 63 -2.96 7.79 11.36
CA GLY A 63 -3.35 7.48 12.73
C GLY A 63 -3.52 5.99 13.06
N ASP A 64 -3.88 5.14 12.10
CA ASP A 64 -4.16 3.72 12.38
C ASP A 64 -2.86 2.90 12.56
N PHE A 65 -1.84 3.18 11.73
CA PHE A 65 -0.55 2.47 11.71
C PHE A 65 0.62 3.45 11.48
N PRO A 66 0.93 4.32 12.46
CA PRO A 66 1.91 5.40 12.27
C PRO A 66 3.35 4.92 12.02
N ASN A 67 3.76 3.77 12.56
CA ASN A 67 5.10 3.23 12.32
C ASN A 67 5.20 2.56 10.95
N LEU A 68 4.13 1.86 10.53
CA LEU A 68 4.00 1.32 9.18
C LEU A 68 4.09 2.44 8.14
N GLU A 69 3.38 3.55 8.38
CA GLU A 69 3.38 4.71 7.49
C GLU A 69 4.77 5.34 7.37
N ARG A 70 5.44 5.60 8.51
CA ARG A 70 6.82 6.11 8.49
C ARG A 70 7.78 5.19 7.76
N TRP A 71 7.61 3.87 7.88
CA TRP A 71 8.45 2.89 7.20
C TRP A 71 8.27 2.91 5.68
N LEU A 72 7.03 2.96 5.21
CA LEU A 72 6.73 3.06 3.78
C LEU A 72 7.18 4.39 3.18
N VAL A 73 6.95 5.51 3.87
CA VAL A 73 7.45 6.84 3.43
C VAL A 73 8.98 6.84 3.32
N ALA A 74 9.69 6.27 4.29
CA ALA A 74 11.15 6.18 4.24
C ALA A 74 11.66 5.29 3.09
N LEU A 75 10.87 4.31 2.64
CA LEU A 75 11.16 3.54 1.43
C LEU A 75 10.91 4.38 0.18
N GLU A 76 9.80 5.11 0.13
CA GLU A 76 9.42 5.99 -0.97
C GLU A 76 10.37 7.18 -1.16
N GLU A 77 11.10 7.59 -0.13
CA GLU A 77 12.21 8.56 -0.26
C GLU A 77 13.43 8.01 -1.01
N ARG A 78 13.50 6.69 -1.27
CA ARG A 78 14.66 6.06 -1.91
C ARG A 78 14.42 5.89 -3.41
N PRO A 79 15.26 6.51 -4.27
CA PRO A 79 15.12 6.37 -5.73
C PRO A 79 15.12 4.91 -6.22
N THR A 80 15.92 4.04 -5.58
CA THR A 80 15.98 2.61 -5.94
C THR A 80 14.69 1.86 -5.62
N TYR A 81 13.98 2.26 -4.56
CA TYR A 81 12.70 1.65 -4.23
C TYR A 81 11.62 2.17 -5.19
N LEU A 82 11.56 3.49 -5.41
CA LEU A 82 10.64 4.09 -6.38
C LEU A 82 10.79 3.50 -7.78
N ALA A 83 12.01 3.24 -8.25
CA ALA A 83 12.26 2.65 -9.56
C ALA A 83 11.76 1.19 -9.71
N THR A 84 11.39 0.53 -8.61
CA THR A 84 10.97 -0.90 -8.60
C THR A 84 9.57 -1.12 -8.01
N LYS A 85 9.06 -0.18 -7.22
CA LYS A 85 7.69 -0.19 -6.70
C LYS A 85 6.70 -0.13 -7.86
N SER A 86 5.65 -0.95 -7.80
CA SER A 86 4.55 -0.92 -8.76
C SER A 86 3.37 -0.08 -8.21
N ASP A 87 2.45 0.31 -9.08
CA ASP A 87 1.27 1.09 -8.73
C ASP A 87 0.11 0.20 -8.23
N TYR A 88 -0.93 0.83 -7.66
CA TYR A 88 -2.08 0.09 -7.12
C TYR A 88 -2.91 -0.63 -8.19
N TYR A 89 -3.05 -0.06 -9.39
CA TYR A 89 -3.78 -0.70 -10.47
C TYR A 89 -3.10 -2.01 -10.86
N THR A 90 -1.80 -1.97 -11.11
CA THR A 90 -0.99 -3.13 -11.48
C THR A 90 -1.06 -4.22 -10.40
N HIS A 91 -0.91 -3.86 -9.12
CA HIS A 91 -1.05 -4.81 -8.02
C HIS A 91 -2.45 -5.42 -7.91
N ALA A 92 -3.51 -4.62 -8.03
CA ALA A 92 -4.88 -5.11 -7.94
C ALA A 92 -5.25 -6.05 -9.10
N MET A 93 -4.74 -5.78 -10.31
CA MET A 93 -5.04 -6.56 -11.52
C MET A 93 -4.21 -7.84 -11.65
N VAL A 94 -2.99 -7.89 -11.09
CA VAL A 94 -2.14 -9.09 -11.17
C VAL A 94 -2.57 -10.16 -10.16
N LEU A 95 -3.02 -9.76 -8.96
CA LEU A 95 -3.34 -10.68 -7.87
C LEU A 95 -4.37 -11.78 -8.22
N PRO A 96 -5.44 -11.51 -9.00
CA PRO A 96 -6.39 -12.54 -9.40
C PRO A 96 -5.76 -13.73 -10.13
N SER A 97 -4.72 -13.51 -10.93
CA SER A 97 -4.00 -14.57 -11.64
C SER A 97 -3.20 -15.50 -10.71
N GLN A 98 -2.82 -15.01 -9.52
CA GLN A 98 -1.99 -15.73 -8.55
C GLN A 98 -2.83 -16.42 -7.47
N ASN A 99 -3.88 -15.74 -7.00
CA ASN A 99 -4.62 -16.12 -5.80
C ASN A 99 -6.11 -16.44 -6.05
N GLY A 100 -6.56 -16.38 -7.31
CA GLY A 100 -7.98 -16.49 -7.67
C GLY A 100 -8.72 -15.14 -7.56
N PRO A 101 -9.99 -15.09 -7.96
CA PRO A 101 -10.73 -13.84 -8.13
C PRO A 101 -10.81 -13.01 -6.83
N GLY A 102 -10.68 -11.70 -6.98
CA GLY A 102 -10.98 -10.75 -5.91
C GLY A 102 -12.49 -10.53 -5.78
N TYR A 103 -12.93 -10.14 -4.58
CA TYR A 103 -14.33 -9.89 -4.28
C TYR A 103 -14.47 -8.51 -3.65
N GLY A 104 -15.16 -7.58 -4.30
CA GLY A 104 -15.39 -6.23 -3.78
C GLY A 104 -16.37 -6.21 -2.61
N THR A 105 -16.26 -5.19 -1.76
CA THR A 105 -17.33 -4.80 -0.83
C THR A 105 -17.86 -3.43 -1.23
N ASP A 106 -19.01 -3.02 -0.69
CA ASP A 106 -19.60 -1.72 -1.03
C ASP A 106 -18.69 -0.55 -0.62
N GLU A 107 -17.95 -0.69 0.49
CA GLU A 107 -16.98 0.31 0.95
C GLU A 107 -15.80 0.47 -0.02
N ALA A 108 -15.55 -0.54 -0.86
CA ALA A 108 -14.48 -0.52 -1.83
C ALA A 108 -14.85 0.19 -3.13
N ARG A 109 -16.14 0.51 -3.37
CA ARG A 109 -16.62 0.97 -4.68
C ARG A 109 -15.91 2.22 -5.18
N ASP A 110 -15.84 3.25 -4.34
CA ASP A 110 -15.17 4.51 -4.67
C ASP A 110 -13.65 4.35 -4.89
N PRO A 111 -12.87 3.80 -3.94
CA PRO A 111 -11.44 3.62 -4.15
C PRO A 111 -11.12 2.66 -5.30
N ALA A 112 -11.94 1.63 -5.54
CA ALA A 112 -11.77 0.73 -6.67
C ALA A 112 -11.97 1.45 -8.01
N ALA A 113 -12.99 2.29 -8.13
CA ALA A 113 -13.23 3.10 -9.33
C ALA A 113 -12.05 4.04 -9.61
N ARG A 114 -11.55 4.73 -8.57
CA ARG A 114 -10.40 5.63 -8.67
C ARG A 114 -9.11 4.90 -9.07
N ILE A 115 -8.80 3.76 -8.43
CA ILE A 115 -7.64 2.93 -8.77
C ILE A 115 -7.77 2.37 -10.19
N PHE A 116 -8.97 1.95 -10.61
CA PHE A 116 -9.21 1.40 -11.95
C PHE A 116 -9.15 2.45 -13.07
N GLY A 117 -9.24 3.74 -12.74
CA GLY A 117 -9.28 4.82 -13.73
C GLY A 117 -10.68 5.09 -14.29
N MET A 118 -11.74 4.70 -13.56
CA MET A 118 -13.11 5.06 -13.95
C MET A 118 -13.34 6.57 -13.81
N ASP A 119 -14.27 7.09 -14.62
CA ASP A 119 -14.71 8.49 -14.59
C ASP A 119 -13.56 9.52 -14.73
N GLY A 120 -12.47 9.13 -15.38
CA GLY A 120 -11.33 10.02 -15.64
C GLY A 120 -10.41 10.22 -14.44
N ALA A 121 -10.46 9.36 -13.42
CA ALA A 121 -9.56 9.42 -12.26
C ALA A 121 -8.06 9.44 -12.65
N TRP A 122 -7.72 8.81 -13.77
CA TRP A 122 -6.47 8.97 -14.50
C TRP A 122 -6.67 8.50 -15.94
N ARG A 123 -5.81 8.94 -16.86
CA ARG A 123 -5.82 8.53 -18.29
C ARG A 123 -4.42 8.25 -18.78
N ILE A 124 -4.28 7.64 -19.96
CA ILE A 124 -2.99 7.44 -20.63
C ILE A 124 -2.88 8.44 -21.81
N PRO A 125 -1.74 9.14 -22.03
CA PRO A 125 -0.53 9.18 -21.19
C PRO A 125 -0.84 9.61 -19.76
N CYS A 126 -0.09 9.08 -18.78
CA CYS A 126 -0.46 9.17 -17.36
C CYS A 126 -0.55 10.62 -16.90
N GLU A 127 -1.78 11.07 -16.66
CA GLU A 127 -2.11 12.37 -16.08
C GLU A 127 -2.87 12.14 -14.78
N LEU A 128 -2.35 12.68 -13.69
CA LEU A 128 -2.87 12.49 -12.35
C LEU A 128 -3.43 13.80 -11.77
N PRO A 129 -4.58 13.77 -11.09
CA PRO A 129 -5.02 14.87 -10.25
C PRO A 129 -4.14 14.97 -8.99
N ASP A 130 -4.12 16.15 -8.35
CA ASP A 130 -3.33 16.42 -7.13
C ASP A 130 -3.69 15.50 -5.96
N ASP A 131 -4.89 14.94 -5.95
CA ASP A 131 -5.42 14.05 -4.91
C ASP A 131 -5.42 12.57 -5.32
N ALA A 132 -4.71 12.21 -6.39
CA ALA A 132 -4.61 10.84 -6.88
C ALA A 132 -4.17 9.87 -5.78
N LEU A 133 -4.79 8.69 -5.73
CA LEU A 133 -4.41 7.64 -4.79
C LEU A 133 -3.05 7.05 -5.15
N GLU A 134 -2.85 6.67 -6.42
CA GLU A 134 -1.63 6.15 -7.03
C GLU A 134 -1.76 6.22 -8.58
N PRO A 135 -0.66 6.12 -9.36
CA PRO A 135 0.73 6.13 -8.90
C PRO A 135 1.08 7.44 -8.17
N LEU A 136 1.98 7.42 -7.18
CA LEU A 136 2.40 8.66 -6.52
C LEU A 136 3.04 9.62 -7.55
N ALA A 137 2.70 10.91 -7.49
CA ALA A 137 3.19 11.93 -8.42
C ALA A 137 4.74 12.00 -8.51
N LEU A 138 5.44 11.67 -7.41
CA LEU A 138 6.91 11.61 -7.37
C LEU A 138 7.53 10.56 -8.30
N LEU A 139 6.76 9.57 -8.77
CA LEU A 139 7.22 8.58 -9.75
C LEU A 139 7.22 9.09 -11.20
N GLN A 140 6.65 10.28 -11.44
CA GLN A 140 6.44 10.81 -12.79
C GLN A 140 7.26 12.06 -13.12
N ALA A 141 7.99 12.60 -12.13
CA ALA A 141 8.80 13.81 -12.26
C ALA A 141 10.23 13.52 -12.76
#